data_AF-T0YCU8-F1
#
_entry.id   AF-T0YCU8-F1
#
_cell.length_a   1.000
_cell.length_b   1.000
_cell.length_c   1.000
_cell.angle_alpha   90.00
_cell.angle_beta   90.00
_cell.angle_gamma   90.00
#
_symmetry.space_group_name_H-M   'P 1'
#
loop_
_entity.id
_entity.type
_entity.pdbx_description
1 polymer ?
#
loop_
_entity_poly.entity_id
_entity_poly.type
_entity_poly.pdbx_seq_one_letter_code
_entity_poly.pdbx_strand_id
1 'polypeptide(L)' 'MSELPASINVVEIVAPGGPQVLQPARRPMPQPGPREVLIRVAAAGVNRPD' A
#
# COMPACT_ATOMS: atom_id res chain seq x y z
N MET A 1 14.03 12.83 -13.22
CA MET A 1 13.22 11.99 -12.31
C MET A 1 11.77 12.38 -12.53
N SER A 2 10.89 11.43 -12.82
CA SER A 2 9.45 11.72 -12.92
C SER A 2 8.94 12.23 -11.58
N GLU A 3 8.07 13.24 -11.58
CA GLU A 3 7.35 13.62 -10.38
C GLU A 3 6.55 12.43 -9.84
N LEU A 4 6.56 12.28 -8.52
CA LEU A 4 5.80 11.25 -7.82
C LEU A 4 4.33 11.70 -7.71
N PRO A 5 3.35 10.78 -7.83
CA PRO A 5 1.94 11.14 -7.69
C PRO A 5 1.64 11.56 -6.24
N ALA A 6 0.62 12.41 -6.07
CA ALA A 6 0.16 12.84 -4.74
C ALA A 6 -0.44 11.71 -3.89
N SER A 7 -0.94 10.65 -4.55
CA SER A 7 -1.54 9.48 -3.89
C SER A 7 -1.11 8.17 -4.54
N ILE A 8 -1.19 7.10 -3.77
CA ILE A 8 -0.93 5.71 -4.15
C ILE A 8 -2.19 4.86 -3.99
N ASN A 9 -2.27 3.77 -4.74
CA ASN A 9 -3.28 2.75 -4.53
C ASN A 9 -2.84 1.79 -3.42
N VAL A 10 -3.78 1.35 -2.59
CA VAL A 10 -3.56 0.39 -1.51
C VAL A 10 -4.71 -0.62 -1.45
N VAL A 11 -4.51 -1.70 -0.71
CA VAL A 11 -5.58 -2.62 -0.30
C VAL A 11 -5.78 -2.46 1.21
N GLU A 12 -6.99 -2.17 1.65
CA GLU A 12 -7.33 -1.91 3.05
C GLU A 12 -8.18 -3.03 3.64
N ILE A 13 -7.92 -3.36 4.90
CA ILE A 13 -8.78 -4.19 5.73
C ILE A 13 -9.81 -3.27 6.40
N VAL A 14 -11.06 -3.28 5.92
CA VAL A 14 -12.08 -2.33 6.42
C VAL A 14 -12.83 -2.82 7.67
N ALA A 15 -12.75 -4.11 7.97
CA ALA A 15 -13.37 -4.74 9.14
C ALA A 15 -12.67 -6.08 9.45
N PRO A 16 -12.78 -6.62 10.68
CA PRO A 16 -12.36 -7.99 10.97
C PRO A 16 -13.15 -8.99 10.11
N GLY A 17 -12.47 -9.99 9.53
CA GLY A 17 -13.13 -11.03 8.75
C GLY A 17 -12.19 -11.76 7.80
N GLY A 18 -12.77 -12.55 6.90
CA GLY A 18 -12.05 -13.17 5.78
C GLY A 18 -11.71 -12.16 4.67
N PRO A 19 -11.04 -12.59 3.59
CA PRO A 19 -10.49 -11.71 2.55
C PRO A 19 -11.53 -10.86 1.81
N GLN A 20 -12.83 -11.13 1.99
CA GLN A 20 -13.93 -10.34 1.43
C GLN A 20 -13.97 -8.92 1.99
N VAL A 21 -13.30 -8.67 3.13
CA VAL A 21 -13.17 -7.35 3.74
C VAL A 21 -12.04 -6.52 3.12
N LEU A 22 -11.24 -7.08 2.21
CA LEU A 22 -10.17 -6.36 1.53
C LEU A 22 -10.74 -5.47 0.42
N GLN A 23 -10.46 -4.17 0.48
CA GLN A 23 -10.97 -3.21 -0.50
C GLN A 23 -9.85 -2.36 -1.11
N PRO A 24 -9.88 -2.09 -2.44
CA PRO A 24 -9.03 -1.09 -3.04
C PRO A 24 -9.32 0.29 -2.48
N ALA A 25 -8.28 1.05 -2.15
CA ALA A 25 -8.38 2.42 -1.69
C ALA A 25 -7.22 3.27 -2.20
N ARG A 26 -7.25 4.57 -1.88
CA ARG A 26 -6.17 5.52 -2.18
C ARG A 26 -5.67 6.19 -0.91
N ARG A 27 -4.36 6.36 -0.79
CA ARG A 27 -3.69 7.04 0.33
C ARG A 27 -2.68 8.06 -0.20
N PRO A 28 -2.36 9.13 0.55
CA PRO A 28 -1.27 10.03 0.19
C PRO A 28 0.06 9.29 -0.01
N MET A 29 0.93 9.82 -0.88
CA MET A 29 2.28 9.28 -1.05
C MET A 29 3.05 9.34 0.28
N PRO A 30 3.56 8.22 0.81
CA PRO A 30 4.38 8.23 2.01
C PRO A 30 5.69 8.98 1.77
N GLN A 31 6.13 9.72 2.79
CA GLN A 31 7.41 10.40 2.79
C GLN A 31 8.39 9.57 3.63
N PRO A 32 9.40 8.92 3.02
CA PRO A 32 10.36 8.12 3.77
C PRO A 32 11.17 9.00 4.72
N GLY A 33 11.36 8.52 5.94
CA GLY A 33 12.23 9.15 6.93
C GLY A 33 13.71 8.84 6.69
N PRO A 34 14.58 9.30 7.62
CA PRO A 34 15.99 8.96 7.56
C PRO A 34 16.21 7.44 7.57
N ARG A 35 17.00 6.94 6.62
CA ARG A 35 17.34 5.51 6.43
C ARG A 35 16.19 4.62 5.95
N GLU A 36 15.10 5.19 5.46
CA GLU A 36 14.04 4.46 4.76
C GLU A 36 14.18 4.62 3.24
N VAL A 37 13.52 3.75 2.48
CA VAL A 37 13.45 3.83 1.02
C VAL A 37 12.00 3.80 0.57
N LEU A 38 11.69 4.59 -0.47
CA LEU A 38 10.42 4.52 -1.17
C LEU A 38 10.54 3.54 -2.34
N ILE A 39 9.72 2.49 -2.33
CA ILE A 39 9.76 1.44 -3.36
C ILE A 39 8.50 1.51 -4.21
N ARG A 40 8.67 1.59 -5.53
CA ARG A 40 7.56 1.36 -6.47
C ARG A 40 7.31 -0.15 -6.56
N VAL A 41 6.34 -0.64 -5.80
CA VAL A 41 5.97 -2.06 -5.76
C VAL A 41 5.49 -2.53 -7.13
N ALA A 42 6.16 -3.53 -7.69
CA ALA A 42 5.76 -4.18 -8.94
C ALA A 42 4.79 -5.35 -8.71
N ALA A 43 4.97 -6.07 -7.60
CA ALA A 43 4.11 -7.15 -7.13
C ALA A 43 4.31 -7.36 -5.62
N ALA A 44 3.32 -7.95 -4.95
CA ALA A 44 3.40 -8.39 -3.56
C ALA A 44 2.90 -9.85 -3.46
N GLY A 45 3.54 -10.65 -2.60
CA GLY A 45 3.08 -12.00 -2.29
C GLY A 45 1.94 -11.99 -1.28
N VAL A 46 1.09 -13.02 -1.33
CA VAL A 46 0.03 -13.26 -0.33
C VAL A 46 0.53 -14.29 0.68
N ASN A 47 0.33 -14.03 1.97
CA ASN A 47 0.75 -14.86 3.09
C ASN A 47 -0.42 -15.19 4.02
N ARG A 48 -0.24 -16.20 4.90
CA ARG A 48 -1.25 -16.59 5.89
C ARG A 48 -1.64 -15.46 6.87
N PRO A 49 -0.72 -14.58 7.33
CA PRO A 49 -1.08 -13.50 8.25
C PRO A 49 -1.84 -12.32 7.63
N ASP A 50 -1.93 -12.24 6.29
CA ASP A 50 -2.64 -11.16 5.58
C ASP A 50 -4.16 -11.29 5.75
#